data_AF-A0AAV3XGV5-F1
#
_entry.id   AF-A0AAV3XGV5-F1
#
_cell.length_a   1.000
_cell.length_b   1.000
_cell.length_c   1.000
_cell.angle_alpha   90.00
_cell.angle_beta   90.00
_cell.angle_gamma   90.00
#
_symmetry.space_group_name_H-M   'P 1'
#
loop_
_entity.id
_entity.type
_entity.pdbx_description
1 polymer ?
#
loop_
_entity_poly.entity_id
_entity_poly.type
_entity_poly.pdbx_seq_one_letter_code
_entity_poly.pdbx_strand_id
1 'polypeptide(L)'
;MEPLIYRNAIEPIVAQEVERQLEKLSQKVVYYINPAQVIAYALNRLPTLYATSEEGWKKQQEKANTELAKEISLAVKWGLNVVLQDPFKSSTPLRLHDQTSDKYERRNSSDRRYNFREHL
;
A
#
# COMPACT_ATOMS: atom_id res chain seq x y z
N MET A 1 21.69 14.21 -0.89
CA MET A 1 20.31 14.46 -0.42
C MET A 1 19.60 13.14 -0.48
N GLU A 2 18.84 12.77 0.54
CA GLU A 2 18.03 11.55 0.48
C GLU A 2 16.90 11.70 -0.54
N PRO A 3 16.50 10.61 -1.22
CA PRO A 3 15.41 10.63 -2.18
C PRO A 3 14.09 10.96 -1.48
N LEU A 4 13.26 11.80 -2.12
CA LEU A 4 11.89 12.05 -1.66
C LEU A 4 11.05 10.79 -1.88
N ILE A 5 10.69 10.11 -0.78
CA ILE A 5 9.90 8.88 -0.81
C ILE A 5 8.49 9.16 -0.25
N TYR A 6 7.48 8.61 -0.90
CA TYR A 6 6.13 8.50 -0.36
C TYR A 6 5.69 7.04 -0.38
N ARG A 7 5.01 6.59 0.66
CA ARG A 7 4.50 5.21 0.76
C ARG A 7 3.22 5.15 1.60
N ASN A 8 2.37 4.17 1.31
CA ASN A 8 1.12 3.98 2.03
C ASN A 8 1.37 3.18 3.33
N ALA A 9 1.09 3.79 4.49
CA ALA A 9 1.36 3.24 5.81
C ALA A 9 0.58 1.95 6.12
N ILE A 10 -0.53 1.70 5.40
CA ILE A 10 -1.37 0.54 5.62
C ILE A 10 -0.88 -0.71 4.84
N GLU A 11 0.00 -0.55 3.85
CA GLU A 11 0.54 -1.67 3.05
C GLU A 11 1.13 -2.81 3.89
N PRO A 12 2.09 -2.56 4.81
CA PRO A 12 2.67 -3.64 5.62
C PRO A 12 1.66 -4.26 6.58
N ILE A 13 0.71 -3.48 7.10
CA ILE A 13 -0.31 -3.96 8.04
C ILE A 13 -1.28 -4.91 7.31
N VAL A 14 -1.70 -4.56 6.09
CA VAL A 14 -2.54 -5.42 5.25
C VAL A 14 -1.79 -6.71 4.90
N ALA A 15 -0.53 -6.62 4.48
CA ALA A 15 0.28 -7.80 4.16
C ALA A 15 0.36 -8.76 5.35
N GLN A 16 0.63 -8.24 6.56
CA GLN A 16 0.67 -9.03 7.79
C GLN A 16 -0.69 -9.67 8.11
N GLU A 17 -1.80 -8.95 7.93
CA GLU A 17 -3.14 -9.52 8.14
C GLU A 17 -3.48 -10.61 7.11
N VAL A 18 -3.02 -10.49 5.86
CA VAL A 18 -3.15 -11.55 4.85
C VAL A 18 -2.42 -12.81 5.31
N GLU A 19 -1.15 -12.70 5.71
CA GLU A 19 -0.36 -13.82 6.23
C GLU A 19 -1.06 -14.49 7.41
N ARG A 20 -1.48 -13.69 8.41
CA ARG A 20 -2.18 -14.17 9.61
C ARG A 20 -3.50 -14.88 9.31
N GLN A 21 -4.25 -14.46 8.28
CA GLN A 21 -5.47 -15.16 7.88
C GLN A 21 -5.19 -16.41 7.06
N LEU A 22 -4.14 -16.43 6.24
CA LEU A 22 -3.68 -17.60 5.49
C LEU A 22 -3.20 -18.73 6.41
N GLU A 23 -2.50 -18.41 7.50
CA GLU A 23 -2.04 -19.37 8.51
C GLU A 23 -3.18 -20.20 9.14
N LYS A 24 -4.41 -19.69 9.10
CA LYS A 24 -5.60 -20.38 9.63
C LYS A 24 -6.24 -21.34 8.62
N LEU A 25 -5.82 -21.28 7.36
CA LEU A 25 -6.35 -22.13 6.30
C LEU A 25 -5.51 -23.40 6.16
N SER A 26 -6.13 -24.45 5.63
CA SER A 26 -5.38 -25.67 5.29
C SER A 26 -4.40 -25.40 4.15
N GLN A 27 -3.25 -26.08 4.18
CA GLN A 27 -2.18 -25.91 3.18
C GLN A 27 -2.65 -26.17 1.74
N LYS A 28 -3.62 -27.07 1.55
CA LYS A 28 -4.26 -27.33 0.26
C LYS A 28 -4.97 -26.11 -0.32
N VAL A 29 -5.60 -25.30 0.53
CA VAL A 29 -6.33 -24.09 0.13
C VAL A 29 -5.34 -22.96 -0.16
N VAL A 30 -4.35 -22.78 0.72
CA VAL A 30 -3.30 -21.75 0.58
C VAL A 30 -2.56 -21.87 -0.76
N TYR A 31 -2.33 -23.09 -1.25
CA TYR A 31 -1.66 -23.35 -2.53
C TYR A 31 -2.30 -22.63 -3.73
N TYR A 32 -3.62 -22.41 -3.71
CA TYR A 32 -4.36 -21.78 -4.81
C TYR A 32 -4.56 -20.27 -4.63
N ILE A 33 -4.12 -19.69 -3.52
CA ILE A 33 -4.31 -18.28 -3.24
C ILE A 33 -3.06 -17.50 -3.65
N ASN A 34 -3.23 -16.48 -4.49
CA ASN A 34 -2.20 -15.48 -4.73
C ASN A 34 -2.31 -14.34 -3.69
N PRO A 35 -1.39 -14.23 -2.70
CA PRO A 35 -1.49 -13.21 -1.65
C PRO A 35 -1.44 -11.79 -2.20
N ALA A 36 -0.72 -11.53 -3.29
CA ALA A 36 -0.62 -10.21 -3.88
C ALA A 36 -1.99 -9.72 -4.41
N GLN A 37 -2.82 -10.63 -4.93
CA GLN A 37 -4.19 -10.29 -5.35
C GLN A 37 -5.07 -9.96 -4.16
N VAL A 38 -4.94 -10.69 -3.05
CA VAL A 38 -5.67 -10.42 -1.80
C VAL A 38 -5.27 -9.05 -1.22
N ILE A 39 -3.97 -8.76 -1.17
CA ILE A 39 -3.43 -7.49 -0.71
C ILE A 39 -3.96 -6.34 -1.59
N ALA A 40 -3.84 -6.45 -2.92
CA ALA A 40 -4.34 -5.44 -3.84
C ALA A 40 -5.87 -5.25 -3.71
N TYR A 41 -6.61 -6.35 -3.55
CA TYR A 41 -8.05 -6.31 -3.30
C TYR A 41 -8.37 -5.52 -2.03
N ALA A 42 -7.69 -5.81 -0.92
CA ALA A 42 -7.94 -5.15 0.35
C ALA A 42 -7.56 -3.67 0.30
N LEU A 43 -6.36 -3.33 -0.20
CA LEU A 43 -5.88 -1.95 -0.29
C LEU A 43 -6.78 -1.06 -1.13
N ASN A 44 -7.36 -1.57 -2.23
CA ASN A 44 -8.28 -0.82 -3.08
C ASN A 44 -9.63 -0.48 -2.40
N ARG A 45 -9.87 -0.96 -1.18
CA ARG A 45 -11.13 -0.78 -0.43
C ARG A 45 -10.92 -0.11 0.93
N LEU A 46 -9.67 0.18 1.28
CA LEU A 46 -9.29 0.83 2.52
C LEU A 46 -8.92 2.29 2.23
N PRO A 47 -9.06 3.19 3.21
CA PRO A 47 -8.56 4.55 3.06
C PRO A 47 -7.03 4.53 2.84
N THR A 48 -6.55 5.32 1.88
CA THR A 48 -5.11 5.46 1.62
C THR A 48 -4.46 6.34 2.68
N LEU A 49 -3.42 5.84 3.36
CA LEU A 49 -2.71 6.57 4.41
C LEU A 49 -1.26 6.83 4.00
N TYR A 50 -1.04 7.67 2.99
CA TYR A 50 0.30 8.01 2.54
C TYR A 50 1.06 8.87 3.55
N ALA A 51 2.36 8.61 3.66
CA ALA A 51 3.30 9.41 4.43
C ALA A 51 4.57 9.70 3.62
N THR A 52 5.13 10.88 3.83
CA THR A 52 6.39 11.37 3.25
C THR A 52 7.47 11.61 4.30
N SER A 53 7.18 11.32 5.58
CA SER A 53 8.11 11.41 6.71
C SER A 53 7.92 10.21 7.63
N GLU A 54 8.93 9.93 8.46
CA GLU A 54 8.86 8.83 9.42
C GLU A 54 7.81 9.08 10.52
N GLU A 55 7.66 10.32 10.98
CA GLU A 55 6.67 10.71 11.97
C GLU A 55 5.26 10.55 11.42
N GLY A 56 5.03 11.02 10.19
CA GLY A 56 3.78 10.80 9.47
C GLY A 56 3.49 9.31 9.31
N TRP A 57 4.49 8.52 8.94
CA TRP A 57 4.37 7.08 8.79
C TRP A 57 3.95 6.39 10.09
N LYS A 58 4.62 6.71 11.21
CA LYS A 58 4.28 6.17 12.55
C LYS A 58 2.86 6.54 12.96
N LYS A 59 2.48 7.81 12.80
CA LYS A 59 1.12 8.29 13.13
C LYS A 59 0.04 7.59 12.30
N GLN A 60 0.29 7.40 11.01
CA GLN A 60 -0.67 6.71 10.13
C GLN A 60 -0.77 5.22 10.45
N GLN A 61 0.34 4.56 10.82
CA GLN A 61 0.30 3.17 11.29
C GLN A 61 -0.46 3.03 12.60
N GLU A 62 -0.26 3.95 13.55
CA GLU A 62 -1.01 3.94 14.81
C GLU A 62 -2.51 4.06 14.53
N LYS A 63 -2.92 5.02 13.71
CA LYS A 63 -4.30 5.18 13.25
C LYS A 63 -4.85 3.90 12.60
N ALA A 64 -4.09 3.27 11.71
CA ALA A 64 -4.51 2.04 11.05
C ALA A 64 -4.76 0.90 12.05
N ASN A 65 -3.89 0.76 13.06
CA ASN A 65 -4.01 -0.29 14.07
C ASN A 65 -5.14 -0.03 15.09
N THR A 66 -5.44 1.22 15.41
CA THR A 66 -6.45 1.56 16.43
C THR A 66 -7.85 1.74 15.83
N GLU A 67 -7.95 2.45 14.70
CA GLU A 67 -9.23 2.84 14.11
C GLU A 67 -9.67 1.90 12.97
N LEU A 68 -8.72 1.34 12.20
CA LEU A 68 -9.03 0.60 10.97
C LEU A 68 -8.83 -0.92 11.08
N ALA A 69 -8.44 -1.44 12.25
CA ALA A 69 -8.10 -2.86 12.39
C ALA A 69 -9.26 -3.80 11.98
N LYS A 70 -10.51 -3.41 12.27
CA LYS A 70 -11.69 -4.19 11.89
C LYS A 70 -11.93 -4.14 10.38
N GLU A 71 -11.85 -2.97 9.77
CA GLU A 71 -11.99 -2.78 8.32
C GLU A 71 -10.90 -3.54 7.56
N ILE A 72 -9.65 -3.47 8.03
CA ILE A 72 -8.51 -4.21 7.46
C ILE A 72 -8.80 -5.71 7.51
N SER A 73 -9.18 -6.23 8.68
CA SER A 73 -9.47 -7.66 8.83
C SER A 73 -10.61 -8.12 7.92
N LEU A 74 -11.68 -7.33 7.82
CA LEU A 74 -12.80 -7.63 6.92
C LEU A 74 -12.38 -7.57 5.45
N ALA A 75 -11.66 -6.52 5.02
CA ALA A 75 -11.22 -6.35 3.65
C ALA A 75 -10.34 -7.52 3.17
N VAL A 76 -9.41 -7.98 4.02
CA VAL A 76 -8.59 -9.18 3.76
C VAL A 76 -9.45 -10.42 3.65
N LYS A 77 -10.40 -10.63 4.57
CA LYS A 77 -11.31 -11.79 4.54
C LYS A 77 -12.12 -11.83 3.25
N TRP A 78 -12.63 -10.69 2.80
CA TRP A 78 -13.33 -10.58 1.52
C TRP A 78 -12.41 -10.86 0.35
N GLY A 79 -11.18 -10.36 0.37
CA GLY A 79 -10.18 -10.62 -0.67
C GLY A 79 -9.85 -12.10 -0.80
N LEU A 80 -9.69 -12.81 0.32
CA LEU A 80 -9.49 -14.27 0.33
C LEU A 80 -10.68 -14.98 -0.31
N ASN A 81 -11.92 -14.63 0.05
CA ASN A 81 -13.12 -15.23 -0.53
C ASN A 81 -13.21 -15.01 -2.04
N VAL A 82 -12.89 -13.80 -2.52
CA VAL A 82 -12.95 -13.47 -3.95
C VAL A 82 -11.88 -14.23 -4.74
N VAL A 83 -10.66 -14.32 -4.23
CA VAL A 83 -9.59 -15.08 -4.90
C VAL A 83 -9.89 -16.58 -4.91
N LEU A 84 -10.53 -17.10 -3.86
CA LEU A 84 -10.94 -18.51 -3.81
C LEU A 84 -12.09 -18.87 -4.76
N GLN A 85 -12.94 -17.90 -5.13
CA GLN A 85 -14.02 -18.14 -6.08
C GLN A 85 -13.52 -18.35 -7.52
N ASP A 86 -12.38 -17.75 -7.87
CA ASP A 86 -11.78 -17.90 -9.20
C ASP A 86 -10.24 -18.03 -9.12
N PRO A 87 -9.71 -19.19 -8.63
CA PRO A 87 -8.28 -19.35 -8.37
C PRO A 87 -7.43 -19.42 -9.65
N PHE A 88 -8.04 -19.73 -10.79
CA PHE A 88 -7.35 -19.93 -12.07
C PHE A 88 -7.47 -18.74 -13.00
N LYS A 89 -7.92 -17.58 -12.50
CA LYS A 89 -8.01 -16.36 -13.27
C LYS A 89 -6.65 -15.99 -13.86
N SER A 90 -6.50 -16.20 -15.16
CA SER A 90 -5.29 -15.85 -15.89
C SER A 90 -5.13 -14.32 -15.90
N SER A 91 -3.98 -13.85 -15.42
CA SER A 91 -3.63 -12.43 -15.47
C SER A 91 -2.17 -12.29 -15.88
N THR A 92 -1.88 -11.28 -16.70
CA THR A 92 -0.51 -10.92 -17.06
C THR A 92 0.15 -10.23 -15.86
N PRO A 93 1.24 -10.77 -15.29
CA PRO A 93 1.90 -10.17 -14.13
C PRO A 93 2.42 -8.76 -14.41
N LEU A 94 2.31 -7.86 -13.42
CA LEU A 94 2.86 -6.52 -13.50
C LEU A 94 4.39 -6.58 -13.49
N ARG A 95 5.05 -5.84 -14.40
CA ARG A 95 6.50 -5.72 -14.47
C ARG A 95 6.94 -4.39 -13.85
N LEU A 96 7.88 -4.46 -12.91
CA LEU A 96 8.55 -3.27 -12.38
C LEU A 96 9.30 -2.57 -13.54
N HIS A 97 8.91 -1.34 -13.84
CA HIS A 97 9.68 -0.44 -14.72
C HIS A 97 10.24 0.67 -13.83
N ASP A 98 11.56 0.85 -13.83
CA ASP A 98 12.26 1.92 -13.10
C ASP A 98 11.87 3.29 -13.69
N GLN A 99 10.77 3.89 -13.23
CA GLN A 99 10.30 5.20 -13.71
C GLN A 99 10.14 6.27 -12.62
N THR A 100 10.45 5.97 -11.36
CA THR A 100 10.05 6.81 -10.21
C THR A 100 11.17 7.59 -9.54
N SER A 101 12.45 7.29 -9.79
CA SER A 101 13.59 8.06 -9.23
C SER A 101 13.81 9.41 -9.93
N ASP A 102 13.62 9.48 -11.25
CA ASP A 102 14.14 10.62 -12.04
C ASP A 102 13.25 11.87 -12.04
N LYS A 103 11.99 11.77 -11.61
CA LYS A 103 11.00 12.85 -11.76
C LYS A 103 11.02 13.90 -10.66
N TYR A 104 11.52 13.57 -9.46
CA TYR A 104 11.58 14.50 -8.32
C TYR A 104 12.95 15.15 -8.13
N GLU A 105 14.02 14.58 -8.70
CA GLU A 105 15.36 15.18 -8.66
C GLU A 105 15.47 16.46 -9.49
N ARG A 106 14.72 16.59 -10.60
CA ARG A 106 14.86 17.73 -11.53
C ARG A 106 14.23 19.05 -11.09
N ARG A 107 13.44 19.10 -10.01
CA ARG A 107 12.70 20.32 -9.62
C ARG A 107 13.42 21.25 -8.64
N ASN A 108 14.46 20.81 -7.94
CA ASN A 108 15.08 21.61 -6.88
C ASN A 108 16.29 22.45 -7.29
N SER A 109 16.71 22.40 -8.56
CA SER A 109 17.89 23.13 -9.07
C SER A 109 17.56 24.50 -9.69
N SER A 110 16.28 24.79 -9.99
CA SER A 110 15.91 25.95 -10.83
C SER A 110 15.02 26.99 -10.14
N ASP A 111 14.32 26.67 -9.04
CA ASP A 111 13.28 27.55 -8.47
C ASP A 111 13.65 28.23 -7.14
N ARG A 112 14.94 28.39 -6.84
CA ARG A 112 15.40 29.21 -5.71
C ARG A 112 15.42 30.73 -6.00
N ARG A 113 14.45 31.20 -6.80
CA ARG A 113 14.17 32.63 -7.09
C ARG A 113 12.68 32.86 -7.36
N TYR A 114 11.80 32.55 -6.43
CA TYR A 114 10.50 33.22 -6.37
C TYR A 114 10.50 34.18 -5.18
N ASN A 115 10.66 35.46 -5.52
CA ASN A 115 10.56 36.62 -4.66
C ASN A 115 9.25 36.58 -3.86
N PHE A 116 9.37 36.50 -2.54
CA PHE A 116 8.29 36.88 -1.63
C PHE A 116 8.33 38.41 -1.47
N ARG A 117 7.97 39.14 -2.55
CA ARG A 117 7.65 40.56 -2.49
C ARG A 117 6.58 40.89 -3.52
N GLU A 118 5.53 41.52 -2.99
CA GLU A 118 4.45 42.31 -3.60
C GLU A 118 3.09 41.63 -3.83
N HIS A 119 2.06 42.35 -3.34
CA HIS A 119 0.60 42.11 -3.33
C HIS A 119 0.10 41.27 -2.14
N LEU A 120 -0.53 41.80 -1.08
CA LEU A 120 -1.18 43.08 -0.77
C LEU A 120 -1.05 43.35 0.74
#